data_AF-A0A7S3B2W3-F1
#
_entry.id   AF-A0A7S3B2W3-F1
#
_cell.length_a   1.000
_cell.length_b   1.000
_cell.length_c   1.000
_cell.angle_alpha   90.00
_cell.angle_beta   90.00
_cell.angle_gamma   90.00
#
_symmetry.space_group_name_H-M   'P 1'
#
loop_
_entity.id
_entity.type
_entity.pdbx_description
1 polymer ?
#
loop_
_entity_poly.entity_id
_entity_poly.type
_entity_poly.pdbx_seq_one_letter_code
_entity_poly.pdbx_strand_id
1 'polypeptide(L)'
;GMDAVGEGLAPERNDFSPASIYFVMWMFVGSFLTLNLFVGAIVDNFNKIKASSDGSATMTDAQKQWVATVKVMARTKVTRQVSPPEKGWRRPFFFLVNSQQFDLGITLVIIVNIGVMACDYWGIQNNPDDAALYNQAMDIFCYIYYTEALLKISAFGLRGYFADGWCRFDFFLVSTALVDQFATELLAAILPLPPMMLRVLRVFR
;
A
#
# COMPACT_ATOMS: atom_id res chain seq x y z
N GLY A 1 -44.12 17.34 16.30
CA GLY A 1 -43.41 16.18 16.87
C GLY A 1 -42.55 16.65 18.01
N MET A 2 -41.43 17.32 17.71
CA MET A 2 -40.55 17.90 18.73
C MET A 2 -40.95 19.32 19.16
N ASP A 3 -41.45 20.17 18.24
CA ASP A 3 -41.85 21.56 18.56
C ASP A 3 -43.32 21.69 19.02
N ALA A 4 -43.94 20.60 19.49
CA ALA A 4 -45.36 20.58 19.84
C ALA A 4 -45.57 20.86 21.34
N VAL A 5 -46.16 22.02 21.67
CA VAL A 5 -46.33 22.50 23.05
C VAL A 5 -47.70 22.10 23.64
N GLY A 6 -48.76 22.00 22.81
CA GLY A 6 -50.11 21.61 23.23
C GLY A 6 -51.16 21.82 22.14
N GLU A 7 -52.39 21.32 22.34
CA GLU A 7 -53.48 21.50 21.39
C GLU A 7 -53.92 22.98 21.31
N GLY A 8 -53.84 23.57 20.12
CA GLY A 8 -54.22 24.97 19.86
C GLY A 8 -53.14 26.02 20.14
N LEU A 9 -51.94 25.62 20.57
CA LEU A 9 -50.79 26.51 20.76
C LEU A 9 -49.86 26.50 19.53
N ALA A 10 -49.26 27.65 19.24
CA ALA A 10 -48.25 27.75 18.18
C ALA A 10 -46.95 27.00 18.59
N PRO A 11 -46.25 26.36 17.64
CA PRO A 11 -45.01 25.64 17.93
C PRO A 11 -43.90 26.61 18.35
N GLU A 12 -43.18 26.26 19.41
CA GLU A 12 -42.04 27.03 19.91
C GLU A 12 -40.72 26.43 19.38
N ARG A 13 -39.77 27.29 18.98
CA ARG A 13 -38.47 26.84 18.46
C ARG A 13 -37.53 26.48 19.61
N ASN A 14 -36.78 25.38 19.44
CA ASN A 14 -35.84 24.83 20.43
C ASN A 14 -36.51 24.31 21.71
N ASP A 15 -37.61 23.57 21.55
CA ASP A 15 -38.24 22.90 22.67
C ASP A 15 -37.39 21.68 23.12
N PHE A 16 -36.82 21.77 24.32
CA PHE A 16 -36.11 20.67 24.99
C PHE A 16 -37.07 19.72 25.75
N SER A 17 -38.36 19.78 25.44
CA SER A 17 -39.42 18.95 26.00
C SER A 17 -39.05 17.45 25.99
N PRO A 18 -39.51 16.66 26.98
CA PRO A 18 -39.32 15.21 27.03
C PRO A 18 -39.69 14.46 25.75
N ALA A 19 -40.52 15.05 24.88
CA ALA A 19 -40.85 14.52 23.56
C ALA A 19 -39.60 14.38 22.65
N SER A 20 -38.65 15.30 22.71
CA SER A 20 -37.40 15.25 21.92
C SER A 20 -36.53 14.03 22.30
N ILE A 21 -36.40 13.77 23.60
CA ILE A 21 -35.68 12.61 24.15
C ILE A 21 -36.36 11.30 23.71
N TYR A 22 -37.69 11.25 23.71
CA TYR A 22 -38.45 10.10 23.20
C TYR A 22 -38.09 9.78 21.73
N PHE A 23 -38.06 10.78 20.84
CA PHE A 23 -37.72 10.54 19.44
C PHE A 23 -36.27 10.10 19.24
N VAL A 24 -35.32 10.66 20.00
CA VAL A 24 -33.91 10.24 19.94
C VAL A 24 -33.77 8.80 20.41
N MET A 25 -34.34 8.46 21.57
CA MET A 25 -34.29 7.08 22.09
C MET A 25 -34.99 6.10 21.16
N TRP A 26 -36.15 6.46 20.61
CA TRP A 26 -36.86 5.66 19.61
C TRP A 26 -36.05 5.46 18.33
N MET A 27 -35.36 6.49 17.85
CA MET A 27 -34.51 6.39 16.66
C MET A 27 -33.32 5.47 16.90
N PHE A 28 -32.66 5.57 18.05
CA PHE A 28 -31.55 4.68 18.41
C PHE A 28 -32.01 3.23 18.55
N VAL A 29 -33.03 2.99 19.38
CA VAL A 29 -33.53 1.63 19.66
C VAL A 29 -34.15 1.02 18.40
N GLY A 30 -34.98 1.79 17.69
CA GLY A 30 -35.65 1.35 16.46
C GLY A 30 -34.67 1.04 15.33
N SER A 31 -33.70 1.93 15.08
CA SER A 31 -32.69 1.69 14.03
C SER A 31 -31.78 0.53 14.39
N PHE A 32 -31.37 0.41 15.66
CA PHE A 32 -30.52 -0.70 16.10
C PHE A 32 -31.24 -2.04 16.01
N LEU A 33 -32.50 -2.11 16.47
CA LEU A 33 -33.31 -3.33 16.42
C LEU A 33 -33.57 -3.75 14.97
N THR A 34 -34.02 -2.81 14.12
CA THR A 34 -34.36 -3.11 12.73
C THR A 34 -33.14 -3.54 11.92
N LEU A 35 -32.00 -2.85 12.08
CA LEU A 35 -30.75 -3.21 11.40
C LEU A 35 -30.27 -4.59 11.83
N ASN A 36 -30.22 -4.87 13.13
CA ASN A 36 -29.74 -6.16 13.63
C ASN A 36 -30.64 -7.32 13.22
N LEU A 37 -31.96 -7.16 13.27
CA LEU A 37 -32.91 -8.18 12.83
C LEU A 37 -32.80 -8.39 11.31
N PHE A 38 -32.70 -7.32 10.53
CA PHE A 38 -32.60 -7.40 9.08
C PHE A 38 -31.28 -8.05 8.62
N VAL A 39 -30.15 -7.64 9.19
CA VAL A 39 -28.84 -8.25 8.91
C VAL A 39 -28.83 -9.71 9.34
N GLY A 40 -29.38 -10.03 10.52
CA GLY A 40 -29.52 -11.41 10.99
C GLY A 40 -30.32 -12.27 10.01
N ALA A 41 -31.52 -11.82 9.64
CA ALA A 41 -32.37 -12.54 8.70
C ALA A 41 -31.73 -12.71 7.31
N ILE A 42 -30.99 -11.69 6.82
CA ILE A 42 -30.25 -11.79 5.57
C ILE A 42 -29.11 -12.82 5.68
N VAL A 43 -28.30 -12.75 6.74
CA VAL A 43 -27.17 -13.66 6.95
C VAL A 43 -27.66 -15.10 7.09
N ASP A 44 -28.75 -15.34 7.80
CA ASP A 44 -29.35 -16.67 7.94
C ASP A 44 -29.84 -17.21 6.58
N ASN A 45 -30.47 -16.38 5.76
CA ASN A 45 -30.87 -16.77 4.40
C ASN A 45 -29.66 -17.08 3.52
N PHE A 46 -28.60 -16.26 3.57
CA PHE A 46 -27.36 -16.53 2.85
C PHE A 46 -26.69 -17.82 3.33
N ASN A 47 -26.65 -18.09 4.63
CA ASN A 47 -26.10 -19.32 5.19
C ASN A 47 -26.91 -20.54 4.76
N LYS A 48 -28.25 -20.43 4.71
CA LYS A 48 -29.13 -21.48 4.21
C LYS A 48 -28.87 -21.80 2.73
N ILE A 49 -28.78 -20.78 1.88
CA ILE A 49 -28.45 -20.92 0.45
C ILE A 49 -27.05 -21.53 0.29
N LYS A 50 -26.08 -21.07 1.10
CA LYS A 50 -24.71 -21.59 1.09
C LYS A 50 -24.66 -23.07 1.49
N ALA A 51 -25.44 -23.49 2.48
CA ALA A 51 -25.51 -24.89 2.92
C ALA A 51 -26.18 -25.80 1.89
N SER A 52 -27.22 -25.34 1.19
CA SER A 52 -27.89 -26.12 0.13
C SER A 52 -27.09 -26.21 -1.17
N SER A 53 -26.17 -25.25 -1.41
CA SER A 53 -25.46 -25.13 -2.69
C SER A 53 -23.93 -25.11 -2.55
N ASP A 54 -23.41 -25.60 -1.43
CA ASP A 54 -21.98 -25.77 -1.09
C ASP A 54 -21.11 -24.51 -1.33
N GLY A 55 -21.70 -23.32 -1.18
CA GLY A 55 -21.04 -22.04 -1.49
C GLY A 55 -20.71 -21.82 -2.98
N SER A 56 -21.20 -22.69 -3.85
CA SER A 56 -21.03 -22.65 -5.31
C SER A 56 -22.29 -22.17 -6.05
N ALA A 57 -23.34 -21.80 -5.29
CA ALA A 57 -24.66 -21.40 -5.78
C ALA A 57 -24.63 -20.28 -6.82
N THR A 58 -23.67 -19.37 -6.69
CA THR A 58 -23.52 -18.17 -7.53
C THR A 58 -22.44 -18.32 -8.60
N MET A 59 -21.81 -19.49 -8.72
CA MET A 59 -20.63 -19.69 -9.56
C MET A 59 -20.94 -20.62 -10.73
N THR A 60 -20.46 -20.27 -11.92
CA THR A 60 -20.49 -21.16 -13.09
C THR A 60 -19.49 -22.30 -12.92
N ASP A 61 -19.67 -23.40 -13.66
CA ASP A 61 -18.77 -24.57 -13.56
C ASP A 61 -17.31 -24.23 -13.89
N ALA A 62 -17.09 -23.34 -14.85
CA ALA A 62 -15.76 -22.82 -15.18
C ALA A 62 -15.14 -22.02 -14.01
N GLN A 63 -15.94 -21.21 -13.32
CA GLN A 63 -15.49 -20.44 -12.15
C GLN A 63 -15.18 -21.35 -10.96
N LYS A 64 -15.96 -22.43 -10.75
CA LYS A 64 -15.67 -23.43 -9.70
C LYS A 64 -14.31 -24.09 -9.91
N GLN A 65 -14.00 -24.49 -11.15
CA GLN A 65 -12.71 -25.08 -11.51
C GLN A 65 -11.56 -24.09 -11.34
N TRP A 66 -11.75 -22.83 -11.73
CA TRP A 66 -10.76 -21.78 -11.53
C TRP A 66 -10.50 -21.54 -10.04
N VAL A 67 -11.53 -21.41 -9.21
CA VAL A 67 -11.38 -21.24 -7.76
C VAL A 67 -10.71 -22.45 -7.12
N ALA A 68 -11.04 -23.67 -7.54
CA ALA A 68 -10.37 -24.88 -7.07
C ALA A 68 -8.87 -24.83 -7.41
N THR A 69 -8.52 -24.45 -8.64
CA THR A 69 -7.14 -24.31 -9.10
C THR A 69 -6.39 -23.24 -8.31
N VAL A 70 -6.98 -22.06 -8.14
CA VAL A 70 -6.39 -20.96 -7.36
C VAL A 70 -6.22 -21.37 -5.89
N LYS A 71 -7.17 -22.08 -5.30
CA LYS A 71 -7.07 -22.59 -3.92
C LYS A 71 -5.92 -23.59 -3.79
N VAL A 72 -5.71 -24.46 -4.78
CA VAL A 72 -4.57 -25.38 -4.83
C VAL A 72 -3.26 -24.61 -5.01
N MET A 73 -3.19 -23.65 -5.93
CA MET A 73 -2.01 -22.80 -6.13
C MET A 73 -1.66 -21.98 -4.88
N ALA A 74 -2.66 -21.47 -4.16
CA ALA A 74 -2.45 -20.73 -2.92
C ALA A 74 -1.92 -21.62 -1.78
N ARG A 75 -2.35 -22.88 -1.72
CA ARG A 75 -1.86 -23.88 -0.74
C ARG A 75 -0.47 -24.37 -1.09
N THR A 76 -0.22 -24.61 -2.38
CA THR A 76 1.06 -25.05 -2.91
C THR A 76 1.89 -23.82 -3.25
N LYS A 77 2.39 -23.12 -2.23
CA LYS A 77 3.28 -21.98 -2.42
C LYS A 77 4.63 -22.47 -2.97
N VAL A 78 4.73 -22.61 -4.30
CA VAL A 78 6.00 -22.92 -4.98
C VAL A 78 6.78 -21.62 -5.12
N THR A 79 7.63 -21.33 -4.15
CA THR A 79 8.60 -20.25 -4.30
C THR A 79 9.78 -20.78 -5.12
N ARG A 80 9.97 -20.27 -6.33
CA ARG A 80 11.13 -20.61 -7.15
C ARG A 80 12.39 -20.08 -6.46
N GLN A 81 13.11 -20.93 -5.76
CA GLN A 81 14.41 -20.59 -5.21
C GLN A 81 15.44 -20.54 -6.36
N VAL A 82 16.25 -19.47 -6.40
CA VAL A 82 17.34 -19.36 -7.39
C VAL A 82 18.40 -20.41 -7.04
N SER A 83 18.74 -21.27 -7.99
CA SER A 83 19.75 -22.31 -7.79
C SER A 83 21.11 -21.66 -7.48
N PRO A 84 21.83 -22.10 -6.42
CA PRO A 84 23.11 -21.52 -6.05
C PRO A 84 24.15 -21.72 -7.18
N PRO A 85 25.01 -20.73 -7.45
CA PRO A 85 26.06 -20.86 -8.47
C PRO A 85 27.08 -21.93 -8.07
N GLU A 86 27.40 -22.84 -8.99
CA GLU A 86 28.18 -24.06 -8.68
C GLU A 86 29.62 -23.78 -8.19
N LYS A 87 30.32 -22.76 -8.73
CA LYS A 87 31.66 -22.29 -8.28
C LYS A 87 32.00 -20.92 -8.87
N GLY A 88 32.61 -20.03 -8.08
CA GLY A 88 33.22 -18.77 -8.55
C GLY A 88 33.13 -17.59 -7.57
N TRP A 89 33.77 -16.48 -7.95
CA TRP A 89 33.69 -15.13 -7.39
C TRP A 89 32.27 -14.61 -7.09
N ARG A 90 31.22 -15.18 -7.68
CA ARG A 90 29.80 -14.88 -7.41
C ARG A 90 29.22 -15.55 -6.16
N ARG A 91 29.87 -16.62 -5.67
CA ARG A 91 29.41 -17.39 -4.51
C ARG A 91 29.34 -16.59 -3.20
N PRO A 92 30.35 -15.78 -2.80
CA PRO A 92 30.23 -14.96 -1.60
C PRO A 92 29.11 -13.91 -1.70
N PHE A 93 28.94 -13.28 -2.87
CA PHE A 93 27.84 -12.34 -3.12
C PHE A 93 26.47 -13.01 -3.01
N PHE A 94 26.33 -14.23 -3.53
CA PHE A 94 25.11 -15.02 -3.39
C PHE A 94 24.76 -15.30 -1.93
N PHE A 95 25.73 -15.69 -1.09
CA PHE A 95 25.48 -15.91 0.33
C PHE A 95 25.19 -14.62 1.10
N LEU A 96 25.82 -13.51 0.74
CA LEU A 96 25.57 -12.20 1.36
C LEU A 96 24.15 -11.73 1.06
N VAL A 97 23.75 -11.73 -0.21
CA VAL A 97 22.42 -11.25 -0.66
C VAL A 97 21.30 -12.18 -0.19
N ASN A 98 21.53 -13.50 -0.15
CA ASN A 98 20.54 -14.46 0.33
C ASN A 98 20.47 -14.55 1.87
N SER A 99 21.21 -13.71 2.60
CA SER A 99 21.17 -13.70 4.06
C SER A 99 19.99 -12.89 4.58
N GLN A 100 19.27 -13.41 5.57
CA GLN A 100 18.14 -12.72 6.19
C GLN A 100 18.54 -11.37 6.82
N GLN A 101 19.79 -11.24 7.26
CA GLN A 101 20.32 -10.00 7.83
C GLN A 101 20.44 -8.89 6.77
N PHE A 102 20.83 -9.24 5.55
CA PHE A 102 20.89 -8.30 4.44
C PHE A 102 19.50 -7.79 4.07
N ASP A 103 18.53 -8.70 3.91
CA ASP A 103 17.14 -8.33 3.62
C ASP A 103 16.52 -7.44 4.71
N LEU A 104 16.78 -7.76 5.98
CA LEU A 104 16.34 -6.93 7.11
C LEU A 104 17.02 -5.56 7.08
N GLY A 105 18.31 -5.50 6.77
CA GLY A 105 19.06 -4.25 6.63
C GLY A 105 18.47 -3.33 5.55
N ILE A 106 18.22 -3.84 4.35
CA ILE A 106 17.58 -3.08 3.27
C ILE A 106 16.17 -2.64 3.66
N THR A 107 15.40 -3.51 4.31
CA THR A 107 14.06 -3.17 4.79
C THR A 107 14.09 -2.00 5.79
N LEU A 108 15.07 -1.98 6.71
CA LEU A 108 15.24 -0.86 7.64
C LEU A 108 15.60 0.44 6.91
N VAL A 109 16.48 0.37 5.91
CA VAL A 109 16.84 1.54 5.10
C VAL A 109 15.61 2.12 4.39
N ILE A 110 14.74 1.27 3.83
CA ILE A 110 13.48 1.70 3.20
C ILE A 110 12.57 2.39 4.22
N ILE A 111 12.40 1.81 5.42
CA ILE A 111 11.57 2.41 6.47
C ILE A 111 12.11 3.78 6.88
N VAL A 112 13.44 3.91 7.04
CA VAL A 112 14.08 5.18 7.38
C VAL A 112 13.89 6.20 6.25
N ASN A 113 14.07 5.79 5.00
CA ASN A 113 13.85 6.65 3.84
C ASN A 113 12.40 7.19 3.78
N ILE A 114 11.40 6.32 3.97
CA ILE A 114 9.99 6.72 4.05
C ILE A 114 9.77 7.66 5.23
N GLY A 115 10.39 7.40 6.38
CA GLY A 115 10.34 8.28 7.55
C GLY A 115 10.89 9.68 7.26
N VAL A 116 12.00 9.77 6.54
CA VAL A 116 12.60 11.06 6.14
C VAL A 116 11.70 11.77 5.12
N MET A 117 11.10 11.05 4.16
CA MET A 117 10.10 11.62 3.24
C MET A 117 8.85 12.13 3.97
N ALA A 118 8.39 11.42 5.01
CA ALA A 118 7.24 11.83 5.81
C ALA A 118 7.50 13.10 6.63
N CYS A 119 8.78 13.42 6.91
CA CYS A 119 9.18 14.66 7.55
C CYS A 119 9.23 15.86 6.60
N ASP A 120 8.94 15.70 5.29
CA ASP A 120 8.87 16.82 4.35
C ASP A 120 7.68 17.74 4.71
N TYR A 121 7.96 19.01 5.00
CA TYR A 121 6.96 20.00 5.38
C TYR A 121 6.93 21.19 4.41
N TRP A 122 5.78 21.87 4.39
CA TRP A 122 5.56 23.01 3.51
C TRP A 122 6.46 24.19 3.92
N GLY A 123 7.39 24.59 3.04
CA GLY A 123 8.32 25.69 3.29
C GLY A 123 9.78 25.30 3.55
N ILE A 124 10.15 24.02 3.50
CA ILE A 124 11.56 23.58 3.63
C ILE A 124 12.48 24.22 2.58
N GLN A 125 11.94 24.63 1.43
CA GLN A 125 12.67 25.33 0.36
C GLN A 125 13.10 26.76 0.75
N ASN A 126 12.48 27.34 1.79
CA ASN A 126 12.79 28.70 2.23
C ASN A 126 14.09 28.76 3.07
N ASN A 127 14.51 27.63 3.65
CA ASN A 127 15.80 27.49 4.31
C ASN A 127 16.74 26.67 3.41
N PRO A 128 17.77 27.30 2.81
CA PRO A 128 18.69 26.62 1.90
C PRO A 128 19.47 25.49 2.59
N ASP A 129 19.80 25.64 3.88
CA ASP A 129 20.53 24.63 4.65
C ASP A 129 19.70 23.36 4.87
N ASP A 130 18.42 23.51 5.24
CA ASP A 130 17.50 22.37 5.47
C ASP A 130 17.18 21.64 4.16
N ALA A 131 17.00 22.38 3.06
CA ALA A 131 16.77 21.80 1.74
C ALA A 131 18.01 21.06 1.21
N ALA A 132 19.22 21.57 1.44
CA ALA A 132 20.45 20.92 1.04
C ALA A 132 20.68 19.62 1.82
N LEU A 133 20.47 19.63 3.13
CA LEU A 133 20.55 18.44 3.99
C LEU A 133 19.55 17.36 3.57
N TYR A 134 18.30 17.75 3.27
CA TYR A 134 17.27 16.82 2.79
C TYR A 134 17.66 16.18 1.45
N ASN A 135 18.16 16.98 0.49
CA ASN A 135 18.60 16.45 -0.80
C ASN A 135 19.79 15.50 -0.65
N GLN A 136 20.79 15.85 0.17
CA GLN A 136 21.93 14.97 0.44
C GLN A 136 21.49 13.65 1.09
N ALA A 137 20.58 13.69 2.06
CA ALA A 137 20.04 12.49 2.68
C ALA A 137 19.33 11.59 1.66
N MET A 138 18.51 12.18 0.78
CA MET A 138 17.83 11.47 -0.30
C MET A 138 18.79 10.83 -1.31
N ASP A 139 19.87 11.54 -1.68
CA ASP A 139 20.88 11.01 -2.58
C ASP A 139 21.63 9.82 -1.97
N ILE A 140 21.94 9.88 -0.66
CA ILE A 140 22.56 8.75 0.06
C ILE A 140 21.68 7.50 -0.01
N PHE A 141 20.36 7.62 0.19
CA PHE A 141 19.44 6.48 0.05
C PHE A 141 19.43 5.93 -1.38
N CYS A 142 19.44 6.81 -2.38
CA CYS A 142 19.51 6.42 -3.79
C CYS A 142 20.77 5.58 -4.10
N TYR A 143 21.94 6.01 -3.61
CA TYR A 143 23.18 5.25 -3.78
C TYR A 143 23.16 3.89 -3.10
N ILE A 144 22.47 3.76 -1.95
CA ILE A 144 22.29 2.47 -1.28
C ILE A 144 21.46 1.52 -2.16
N TYR A 145 20.35 1.99 -2.74
CA TYR A 145 19.53 1.18 -3.66
C TYR A 145 20.28 0.79 -4.94
N TYR A 146 21.09 1.68 -5.50
CA TYR A 146 21.95 1.34 -6.64
C TYR A 146 22.95 0.24 -6.30
N THR A 147 23.60 0.36 -5.14
CA THR A 147 24.57 -0.64 -4.67
C THR A 147 23.89 -1.98 -4.42
N GLU A 148 22.71 -1.98 -3.81
CA GLU A 148 21.91 -3.18 -3.59
C GLU A 148 21.53 -3.87 -4.91
N ALA A 149 20.99 -3.12 -5.88
CA ALA A 149 20.61 -3.67 -7.18
C ALA A 149 21.81 -4.28 -7.92
N LEU A 150 22.97 -3.61 -7.89
CA LEU A 150 24.22 -4.14 -8.45
C LEU A 150 24.66 -5.42 -7.75
N LEU A 151 24.58 -5.47 -6.42
CA LEU A 151 24.89 -6.66 -5.63
C LEU A 151 23.95 -7.82 -5.98
N LYS A 152 22.63 -7.59 -6.07
CA LYS A 152 21.64 -8.60 -6.46
C LYS A 152 21.86 -9.11 -7.90
N ILE A 153 22.16 -8.23 -8.85
CA ILE A 153 22.46 -8.60 -10.24
C ILE A 153 23.74 -9.46 -10.31
N SER A 154 24.78 -9.10 -9.55
CA SER A 154 26.03 -9.87 -9.51
C SER A 154 25.88 -11.23 -8.82
N ALA A 155 25.00 -11.33 -7.82
CA ALA A 155 24.70 -12.54 -7.07
C ALA A 155 23.84 -13.55 -7.85
N PHE A 156 22.71 -13.13 -8.40
CA PHE A 156 21.75 -14.02 -9.09
C PHE A 156 22.03 -14.19 -10.59
N GLY A 157 22.84 -13.29 -11.18
CA GLY A 157 23.03 -13.19 -12.61
C GLY A 157 21.78 -12.68 -13.34
N LEU A 158 21.97 -12.18 -14.57
CA LEU A 158 20.89 -11.53 -15.34
C LEU A 158 19.64 -12.43 -15.49
N ARG A 159 19.81 -13.72 -15.80
CA ARG A 159 18.66 -14.63 -15.99
C ARG A 159 17.92 -14.96 -14.69
N GLY A 160 18.62 -15.02 -13.56
CA GLY A 160 18.01 -15.28 -12.25
C GLY A 160 17.29 -14.04 -11.71
N TYR A 161 17.92 -12.88 -11.86
CA TYR A 161 17.39 -11.59 -11.40
C TYR A 161 16.09 -11.20 -12.11
N PHE A 162 16.01 -11.33 -13.45
CA PHE A 162 14.78 -11.00 -14.19
C PHE A 162 13.66 -12.05 -14.08
N ALA A 163 13.94 -13.24 -13.55
CA ALA A 163 12.91 -14.27 -13.35
C ALA A 163 12.03 -14.00 -12.12
N ASP A 164 12.56 -13.30 -11.13
CA ASP A 164 11.83 -12.93 -9.93
C ASP A 164 11.00 -11.65 -10.14
N GLY A 165 9.80 -11.60 -9.58
CA GLY A 165 8.92 -10.42 -9.65
C GLY A 165 9.44 -9.26 -8.80
N TRP A 166 9.96 -9.57 -7.61
CA TRP A 166 10.45 -8.56 -6.68
C TRP A 166 11.72 -7.89 -7.17
N CYS A 167 12.68 -8.68 -7.66
CA CYS A 167 13.89 -8.14 -8.29
C CYS A 167 13.60 -7.25 -9.51
N ARG A 168 12.56 -7.57 -10.31
CA ARG A 168 12.14 -6.71 -11.43
C ARG A 168 11.55 -5.39 -10.98
N PHE A 169 10.76 -5.40 -9.91
CA PHE A 169 10.20 -4.17 -9.33
C PHE A 169 11.31 -3.29 -8.76
N ASP A 170 12.25 -3.88 -8.02
CA ASP A 170 13.44 -3.21 -7.50
C ASP A 170 14.27 -2.53 -8.61
N PHE A 171 14.55 -3.27 -9.70
CA PHE A 171 15.23 -2.72 -10.88
C PHE A 171 14.47 -1.55 -11.52
N PHE A 172 13.14 -1.62 -11.55
CA PHE A 172 12.31 -0.55 -12.10
C PHE A 172 12.44 0.72 -11.26
N LEU A 173 12.39 0.62 -9.93
CA LEU A 173 12.57 1.77 -9.03
C LEU A 173 13.93 2.43 -9.23
N VAL A 174 15.00 1.62 -9.25
CA VAL A 174 16.37 2.09 -9.50
C VAL A 174 16.51 2.74 -10.88
N SER A 175 15.88 2.16 -11.91
CA SER A 175 15.90 2.72 -13.27
C SER A 175 15.16 4.05 -13.36
N THR A 176 14.02 4.20 -12.68
CA THR A 176 13.28 5.45 -12.61
C THR A 176 14.08 6.54 -11.90
N ALA A 177 14.75 6.21 -10.78
CA ALA A 177 15.64 7.14 -10.09
C ALA A 177 16.82 7.61 -10.97
N LEU A 178 17.41 6.68 -11.73
CA LEU A 178 18.50 7.00 -12.65
C LEU A 178 18.03 7.92 -13.79
N VAL A 179 16.87 7.63 -14.38
CA VAL A 179 16.27 8.47 -15.42
C VAL A 179 15.93 9.86 -14.87
N ASP A 180 15.42 9.98 -13.64
CA ASP A 180 15.13 11.27 -12.99
C ASP A 180 16.41 12.11 -12.81
N GLN A 181 17.51 11.48 -12.37
CA GLN A 181 18.80 12.15 -12.20
C GLN A 181 19.34 12.68 -13.53
N PHE A 182 19.38 11.84 -14.57
CA PHE A 182 19.81 12.26 -15.91
C PHE A 182 18.87 13.30 -16.53
N ALA A 183 17.56 13.14 -16.33
CA ALA A 183 16.57 14.10 -16.81
C ALA A 183 16.75 15.46 -16.13
N THR A 184 17.05 15.51 -14.83
CA THR A 184 17.29 16.75 -14.10
C THR A 184 18.54 17.47 -14.63
N GLU A 185 19.63 16.76 -14.89
CA GLU A 185 20.86 17.33 -15.46
C GLU A 185 20.67 17.82 -16.90
N LEU A 186 20.00 17.04 -17.75
CA LEU A 186 19.72 17.38 -19.14
C LEU A 186 18.72 18.54 -19.26
N LEU A 187 17.68 18.53 -18.43
CA LEU A 187 16.63 19.55 -18.42
C LEU A 187 17.15 20.87 -17.84
N ALA A 188 18.03 20.84 -16.83
CA ALA A 188 18.71 22.03 -16.33
C ALA A 188 19.53 22.75 -17.41
N ALA A 189 19.98 22.03 -18.44
CA ALA A 189 20.69 22.60 -19.58
C ALA A 189 19.76 23.19 -20.67
N ILE A 190 18.46 22.85 -20.71
CA ILE A 190 17.57 23.16 -21.85
C ILE A 190 16.30 23.96 -21.44
N LEU A 191 15.78 23.82 -20.21
CA LEU A 191 14.50 24.45 -19.81
C LEU A 191 14.41 24.75 -18.30
N PRO A 192 14.08 25.98 -17.86
CA PRO A 192 13.87 26.32 -16.46
C PRO A 192 12.47 25.85 -16.01
N LEU A 193 12.29 24.54 -15.79
CA LEU A 193 11.06 24.02 -15.19
C LEU A 193 11.02 24.32 -13.68
N PRO A 194 9.84 24.67 -13.12
CA PRO A 194 9.72 24.96 -11.71
C PRO A 194 10.05 23.71 -10.87
N PRO A 195 10.86 23.85 -9.81
CA PRO A 195 11.39 22.73 -9.00
C PRO A 195 10.30 21.90 -8.30
N MET A 196 9.03 22.34 -8.32
CA MET A 196 7.89 21.57 -7.81
C MET A 196 7.52 20.35 -8.66
N MET A 197 7.67 20.40 -9.99
CA MET A 197 7.36 19.25 -10.87
C MET A 197 8.34 18.09 -10.67
N LEU A 198 9.62 18.43 -10.43
CA LEU A 198 10.67 17.47 -10.10
C LEU A 198 10.40 16.78 -8.76
N ARG A 199 9.67 17.43 -7.83
CA ARG A 199 9.38 16.88 -6.50
C ARG A 199 8.44 15.66 -6.51
N VAL A 200 7.54 15.56 -7.49
CA VAL A 200 6.62 14.42 -7.62
C VAL A 200 7.35 13.16 -8.09
N LEU A 201 8.35 13.31 -8.97
CA LEU A 201 9.19 12.20 -9.43
C LEU A 201 10.08 11.66 -8.30
N ARG A 202 10.47 12.52 -7.34
CA ARG A 202 11.24 12.15 -6.15
C ARG A 202 10.52 11.22 -5.15
N VAL A 203 9.20 11.14 -5.22
CA VAL A 203 8.39 10.23 -4.38
C VAL A 203 8.37 8.81 -4.96
N PHE A 204 8.68 8.66 -6.26
CA PHE A 204 8.76 7.36 -6.93
C PHE A 204 10.15 6.70 -6.83
N ARG A 205 11.18 7.41 -6.36
CA ARG A 205 12.50 6.84 -6.05
C ARG A 205 12.60 6.38 -4.60
#